data_AF-A0A535BSI0-F1
#
_entry.id   AF-A0A535BSI0-F1
#
_cell.length_a   1.000
_cell.length_b   1.000
_cell.length_c   1.000
_cell.angle_alpha   90.00
_cell.angle_beta   90.00
_cell.angle_gamma   90.00
#
_symmetry.space_group_name_H-M   'P 1'
#
loop_
_entity.id
_entity.type
_entity.pdbx_description
1 polymer ?
#
loop_
_entity_poly.entity_id
_entity_poly.type
_entity_poly.pdbx_seq_one_letter_code
_entity_poly.pdbx_strand_id
1 'polypeptide(L)'
;MWDDHIHSPFPVGGSDPREQEVALYASWVGSMVEVALARGSLDRNLAKMLETRRAEGNQGVFRAAGELGEPVRSHVARLIAIEDLLAQLPVR
;
A
#
# COMPACT_ATOMS: atom_id res chain seq x y z
N MET A 1 9.93 -8.39 -4.13
CA MET A 1 9.35 -7.12 -3.63
C MET A 1 8.06 -7.34 -2.83
N TRP A 2 6.97 -7.84 -3.43
CA TRP A 2 5.76 -8.20 -2.66
C TRP A 2 6.03 -9.33 -1.67
N ASP A 3 6.72 -10.38 -2.12
CA ASP A 3 7.12 -11.51 -1.28
C ASP A 3 8.00 -11.06 -0.09
N ASP A 4 8.99 -10.20 -0.34
CA ASP A 4 9.83 -9.63 0.73
C ASP A 4 9.02 -8.74 1.71
N HIS A 5 7.97 -8.06 1.21
CA HIS A 5 7.09 -7.22 2.01
C HIS A 5 6.24 -8.05 2.97
N ILE A 6 5.61 -9.14 2.50
CA ILE A 6 4.76 -10.00 3.36
C ILE A 6 5.58 -10.76 4.42
N HIS A 7 6.84 -11.08 4.13
CA HIS A 7 7.75 -11.75 5.07
C HIS A 7 8.48 -10.76 6.01
N SER A 8 8.30 -9.46 5.81
CA SER A 8 8.75 -8.40 6.71
C SER A 8 7.55 -7.81 7.44
N PRO A 9 7.02 -8.50 8.48
CA PRO A 9 5.74 -8.16 9.08
C PRO A 9 5.70 -6.69 9.51
N PHE A 10 4.55 -6.06 9.28
CA PHE A 10 4.31 -4.70 9.76
C PHE A 10 4.56 -4.69 11.28
N PRO A 11 5.47 -3.85 11.80
CA PRO A 11 6.00 -4.02 13.14
C PRO A 11 5.06 -3.57 14.26
N VAL A 12 3.75 -3.51 14.02
CA VAL A 12 2.85 -2.73 14.86
C VAL A 12 1.47 -3.35 15.01
N GLY A 13 1.01 -3.34 16.26
CA GLY A 13 -0.25 -3.90 16.74
C GLY A 13 -0.83 -3.04 17.88
N GLY A 14 -0.50 -1.75 17.90
CA GLY A 14 -0.89 -0.82 18.93
C GLY A 14 -2.18 -0.06 18.61
N SER A 15 -2.76 0.51 19.64
CA SER A 15 -3.94 1.38 19.58
C SER A 15 -3.66 2.77 18.96
N ASP A 16 -2.46 3.00 18.43
CA ASP A 16 -2.05 4.28 17.85
C ASP A 16 -2.79 4.50 16.51
N PRO A 17 -3.56 5.59 16.36
CA PRO A 17 -4.27 5.89 15.12
C PRO A 17 -3.37 5.94 13.88
N ARG A 18 -2.09 6.30 14.04
CA ARG A 18 -1.12 6.39 12.93
C ARG A 18 -0.70 5.01 12.44
N GLU A 19 -0.54 4.06 13.37
CA GLU A 19 -0.28 2.66 13.03
C GLU A 19 -1.48 2.05 12.31
N GLN A 20 -2.71 2.38 12.76
CA GLN A 20 -3.94 1.96 12.09
C GLN A 20 -4.03 2.51 10.67
N GLU A 21 -3.67 3.78 10.46
CA GLU A 21 -3.66 4.39 9.13
C GLU A 21 -2.70 3.65 8.17
N VAL A 22 -1.50 3.32 8.64
CA VAL A 22 -0.54 2.55 7.84
C VAL A 22 -1.03 1.11 7.60
N ALA A 23 -1.63 0.46 8.61
CA ALA A 23 -2.18 -0.89 8.46
C ALA A 23 -3.34 -0.94 7.47
N LEU A 24 -4.23 0.07 7.48
CA LEU A 24 -5.32 0.19 6.50
C LEU A 24 -4.77 0.35 5.08
N TYR A 25 -3.73 1.17 4.92
CA TYR A 25 -3.06 1.34 3.63
C TYR A 25 -2.37 0.05 3.16
N ALA A 26 -1.67 -0.65 4.04
CA ALA A 26 -1.02 -1.94 3.72
C ALA A 26 -2.04 -3.01 3.28
N SER A 27 -3.14 -3.13 4.02
CA SER A 27 -4.24 -4.06 3.70
C SER A 27 -4.85 -3.77 2.33
N TRP A 28 -5.11 -2.49 2.04
CA TRP A 28 -5.64 -2.06 0.75
C TRP A 28 -4.68 -2.39 -0.41
N VAL A 29 -3.40 -2.03 -0.30
CA VAL A 29 -2.39 -2.38 -1.32
C VAL A 29 -2.33 -3.89 -1.52
N GLY A 30 -2.33 -4.66 -0.44
CA GLY A 30 -2.28 -6.12 -0.52
C GLY A 30 -3.44 -6.73 -1.27
N SER A 31 -4.68 -6.24 -1.04
CA SER A 31 -5.84 -6.70 -1.79
C SER A 31 -5.70 -6.49 -3.31
N MET A 32 -5.07 -5.38 -3.73
CA MET A 32 -4.83 -5.11 -5.15
C MET A 32 -3.74 -6.02 -5.72
N VAL A 33 -2.67 -6.28 -4.96
CA VAL A 33 -1.60 -7.19 -5.37
C VAL A 33 -2.12 -8.61 -5.54
N GLU A 34 -2.97 -9.12 -4.65
CA GLU A 34 -3.54 -10.46 -4.79
C GLU A 34 -4.32 -10.62 -6.10
N VAL A 35 -5.16 -9.64 -6.45
CA VAL A 35 -5.90 -9.65 -7.73
C VAL A 35 -4.94 -9.54 -8.92
N ALA A 36 -3.95 -8.65 -8.83
CA ALA A 36 -2.95 -8.45 -9.88
C ALA A 36 -2.10 -9.70 -10.11
N LEU A 37 -1.68 -10.40 -9.06
CA LEU A 37 -0.92 -11.66 -9.17
C LEU A 37 -1.76 -12.78 -9.78
N ALA A 38 -3.05 -12.86 -9.45
CA ALA A 38 -3.94 -13.88 -10.01
C ALA A 38 -4.23 -13.68 -11.50
N ARG A 39 -4.23 -12.44 -12.00
CA ARG A 39 -4.72 -12.10 -13.36
C ARG A 39 -3.66 -11.50 -14.29
N GLY A 40 -2.56 -10.98 -13.76
CA GLY A 40 -1.56 -10.22 -14.50
C GLY A 40 -2.06 -8.85 -15.02
N SER A 41 -3.22 -8.39 -14.54
CA SER A 41 -3.89 -7.16 -14.96
C SER A 41 -4.79 -6.64 -13.85
N LEU A 42 -5.12 -5.35 -13.88
CA LEU A 42 -6.17 -4.77 -13.06
C LEU A 42 -7.50 -4.76 -13.82
N ASP A 43 -8.61 -4.94 -13.12
CA ASP A 43 -9.91 -4.60 -13.70
C ASP A 43 -10.16 -3.09 -13.61
N ARG A 44 -11.12 -2.60 -14.41
CA ARG A 44 -11.46 -1.18 -14.47
C ARG A 44 -11.83 -0.55 -13.12
N ASN A 45 -12.46 -1.31 -12.22
CA ASN A 45 -12.85 -0.78 -10.91
C ASN A 45 -11.62 -0.61 -10.02
N LEU A 46 -10.73 -1.60 -9.98
CA LEU A 46 -9.48 -1.51 -9.22
C LEU A 46 -8.57 -0.41 -9.75
N ALA A 47 -8.46 -0.28 -11.08
CA ALA A 47 -7.72 0.82 -11.70
C ALA A 47 -8.30 2.18 -11.31
N LYS A 48 -9.64 2.31 -11.27
CA LYS A 48 -10.29 3.56 -10.84
C LYS A 48 -10.08 3.84 -9.35
N MET A 49 -10.15 2.83 -8.50
CA MET A 49 -9.87 2.98 -7.07
C MET A 49 -8.42 3.42 -6.83
N LEU A 50 -7.47 2.86 -7.57
CA LEU A 50 -6.06 3.22 -7.52
C LEU A 50 -5.85 4.69 -7.95
N GLU A 51 -6.46 5.10 -9.06
CA GLU A 51 -6.42 6.49 -9.54
C GLU A 51 -6.99 7.47 -8.50
N THR A 52 -8.17 7.17 -7.95
CA THR A 52 -8.80 8.00 -6.92
C THR A 52 -7.91 8.11 -5.69
N ARG A 53 -7.33 7.00 -5.22
CA ARG A 53 -6.46 7.00 -4.05
C ARG A 53 -5.21 7.84 -4.26
N ARG A 54 -4.61 7.75 -5.44
CA ARG A 54 -3.46 8.61 -5.82
C ARG A 54 -3.83 10.08 -5.87
N ALA A 55 -5.03 10.42 -6.35
CA ALA A 55 -5.52 11.78 -6.42
C ALA A 55 -5.83 12.38 -5.04
N GLU A 56 -6.30 11.57 -4.08
CA GLU A 56 -6.51 11.98 -2.68
C GLU A 56 -5.19 12.33 -1.98
N GLY A 57 -4.08 11.75 -2.45
CA GLY A 57 -2.75 11.97 -1.91
C GLY A 57 -2.55 11.22 -0.58
N ASN A 58 -1.53 10.39 -0.51
CA ASN A 58 -1.19 9.58 0.67
C ASN A 58 -0.60 10.42 1.83
N GLN A 59 -1.05 11.68 2.02
CA GLN A 59 -0.50 12.64 2.97
C GLN A 59 -0.56 12.15 4.42
N GLY A 60 -1.68 11.57 4.85
CA GLY A 60 -1.82 11.05 6.21
C GLY A 60 -0.88 9.87 6.47
N VAL A 61 -0.80 8.93 5.52
CA VAL A 61 0.17 7.81 5.54
C VAL A 61 1.62 8.30 5.58
N PHE A 62 1.97 9.33 4.78
CA PHE A 62 3.32 9.90 4.77
C PHE A 62 3.66 10.61 6.08
N ARG A 63 2.68 11.32 6.65
CA ARG A 63 2.81 11.96 7.96
C ARG A 63 3.00 10.91 9.05
N ALA A 64 2.15 9.88 9.08
CA ALA A 64 2.25 8.76 10.02
C ALA A 64 3.63 8.08 9.92
N ALA A 65 4.12 7.80 8.71
CA ALA A 65 5.45 7.25 8.46
C ALA A 65 6.59 8.16 8.94
N GLY A 66 6.45 9.48 8.75
CA GLY A 66 7.40 10.47 9.22
C GLY A 66 7.51 10.49 10.75
N GLU A 67 6.35 10.54 11.40
CA GLU A 67 6.21 10.63 12.87
C GLU A 67 6.58 9.33 13.61
N LEU A 68 6.23 8.17 13.06
CA LEU A 68 6.56 6.86 13.65
C LEU A 68 8.02 6.44 13.40
N GLY A 69 8.67 7.03 12.39
CA GLY A 69 10.09 6.77 12.11
C GLY A 69 10.38 5.39 11.54
N GLU A 70 11.62 4.93 11.66
CA GLU A 70 11.99 3.56 11.25
C GLU A 70 11.56 2.55 12.32
N PRO A 71 11.12 1.34 11.93
CA PRO A 71 11.10 0.79 10.56
C PRO A 71 9.82 1.06 9.75
N VAL A 72 8.85 1.79 10.31
CA VAL A 72 7.55 2.08 9.66
C VAL A 72 7.73 2.88 8.37
N ARG A 73 8.65 3.84 8.36
CA ARG A 73 8.96 4.64 7.18
C ARG A 73 9.44 3.79 6.01
N SER A 74 10.40 2.88 6.24
CA SER A 74 10.84 1.93 5.21
C SER A 74 9.72 0.99 4.74
N HIS A 75 8.82 0.58 5.64
CA HIS A 75 7.65 -0.23 5.28
C HIS A 75 6.69 0.52 4.36
N VAL A 76 6.33 1.77 4.70
CA VAL A 76 5.48 2.63 3.86
C VAL A 76 6.11 2.94 2.52
N ALA A 77 7.43 3.19 2.47
CA ALA A 77 8.14 3.39 1.20
C ALA A 77 8.00 2.19 0.25
N ARG A 78 8.05 0.95 0.79
CA ARG A 78 7.82 -0.26 -0.02
C ARG A 78 6.38 -0.34 -0.53
N LEU A 79 5.39 0.01 0.27
CA LEU A 79 3.97 0.01 -0.14
C LEU A 79 3.72 0.98 -1.30
N ILE A 80 4.29 2.20 -1.23
CA ILE A 80 4.16 3.19 -2.31
C ILE A 80 4.78 2.65 -3.61
N ALA A 81 5.96 2.04 -3.52
CA ALA A 81 6.60 1.48 -4.70
C ALA A 81 5.78 0.33 -5.31
N ILE A 82 5.11 -0.48 -4.49
CA ILE A 82 4.16 -1.49 -4.97
C ILE A 82 2.94 -0.85 -5.63
N GLU A 83 2.39 0.22 -5.04
CA GLU A 83 1.29 1.00 -5.62
C GLU A 83 1.67 1.57 -7.00
N ASP A 84 2.89 2.07 -7.16
CA ASP A 84 3.42 2.54 -8.45
C ASP A 84 3.55 1.43 -9.49
N LEU A 85 3.92 0.22 -9.07
CA LEU A 85 3.95 -0.95 -9.97
C LEU A 85 2.55 -1.38 -10.39
N LEU A 86 1.58 -1.38 -9.46
CA LEU A 86 0.18 -1.68 -9.75
C LEU A 86 -0.38 -0.71 -10.79
N ALA A 87 -0.04 0.58 -10.71
CA ALA A 87 -0.51 1.60 -11.64
C ALA A 87 0.01 1.42 -13.08
N GLN A 88 1.05 0.62 -13.27
CA GLN A 88 1.63 0.32 -14.58
C GLN A 88 1.05 -0.95 -15.22
N LEU A 89 0.22 -1.70 -14.49
CA LEU A 89 -0.35 -2.94 -15.02
C LEU A 89 -1.38 -2.65 -16.12
N PRO A 90 -1.52 -3.55 -17.10
CA PRO A 90 -2.58 -3.43 -18.10
C PRO A 90 -3.96 -3.52 -17.44
N VAL A 91 -4.91 -2.75 -17.95
CA VAL A 91 -6.31 -2.77 -17.51
C VAL A 91 -7.13 -3.64 -18.46
N ARG A 92 -7.93 -4.58 -17.92
CA ARG A 92 -8.77 -5.50 -18.70
C ARG A 92 -10.23 -5.51 -18.22
#